data_AF-A0A6A5VJZ5-F1
#
_entry.id   AF-A0A6A5VJZ5-F1
#
_cell.length_a   1.000
_cell.length_b   1.000
_cell.length_c   1.000
_cell.angle_alpha   90.00
_cell.angle_beta   90.00
_cell.angle_gamma   90.00
#
_symmetry.space_group_name_H-M   'P 1'
#
loop_
_entity.id
_entity.type
_entity.pdbx_description
1 polymer ?
#
loop_
_entity_poly.entity_id
_entity_poly.type
_entity_poly.pdbx_seq_one_letter_code
_entity_poly.pdbx_strand_id
1 'polypeptide(L)' 'ACQGECACSTCHVILSSKEHYLSLDPPIEKESDMLDLAYGLTETSRLGCQLRMKRELSGVEITLPGITQDVQKDI' A
#
# COMPACT_ATOMS: atom_id res chain seq x y z
N ALA A 1 -2.43 13.00 4.05
CA ALA A 1 -1.57 13.53 2.97
C ALA A 1 -2.38 13.71 1.69
N CYS A 2 -2.42 12.76 0.76
CA CYS A 2 -3.08 12.99 -0.55
C CYS A 2 -4.60 12.71 -0.61
N GLN A 3 -5.27 12.44 0.51
CA GLN A 3 -6.70 12.10 0.56
C GLN A 3 -7.10 10.85 -0.24
N GLY A 4 -6.15 9.98 -0.59
CA GLY A 4 -6.43 8.73 -1.32
C GLY A 4 -6.23 8.81 -2.84
N GLU A 5 -5.75 9.95 -3.35
CA GLU A 5 -5.52 10.20 -4.79
C GLU A 5 -4.28 9.50 -5.38
N CYS A 6 -3.71 8.52 -4.66
CA CYS A 6 -2.50 7.79 -5.05
C CYS A 6 -1.34 8.75 -5.41
N ALA A 7 -1.16 9.81 -4.61
CA ALA A 7 -0.15 10.85 -4.83
C ALA A 7 0.83 11.02 -3.65
N CYS A 8 0.78 10.12 -2.66
CA CYS A 8 1.74 10.04 -1.57
C CYS A 8 1.90 8.58 -1.12
N SER A 9 2.95 8.28 -0.36
CA SER A 9 3.20 6.96 0.23
C SER A 9 2.81 6.84 1.72
N THR A 10 2.17 7.85 2.32
CA THR A 10 1.84 7.84 3.76
C THR A 10 0.81 6.78 4.18
N CYS A 11 0.13 6.16 3.22
CA CYS A 11 -0.81 5.07 3.45
C CYS A 11 -0.20 3.69 3.14
N HIS A 12 1.12 3.62 3.00
CA HIS A 12 1.84 2.37 2.84
C HIS A 12 1.54 1.42 4.00
N VAL A 13 1.08 0.24 3.66
CA VAL A 13 0.81 -0.88 4.57
C VAL A 13 1.49 -2.13 4.03
N ILE A 14 1.84 -3.04 4.92
CA ILE A 14 2.43 -4.33 4.59
C ILE A 14 1.45 -5.42 5.00
N LEU A 15 1.00 -6.26 4.07
CA LEU A 15 0.14 -7.39 4.41
C LEU A 15 0.97 -8.51 5.02
N SER A 16 0.55 -9.02 6.19
CA SER A 16 1.26 -10.08 6.90
C SER A 16 1.14 -11.45 6.19
N SER A 17 0.02 -11.68 5.48
CA SER A 17 -0.22 -12.93 4.74
C SER A 17 -0.04 -12.74 3.24
N LYS A 18 0.81 -13.58 2.64
CA LYS A 18 1.00 -13.64 1.18
C LYS A 18 -0.26 -14.11 0.46
N GLU A 19 -1.09 -14.94 1.09
CA GLU A 19 -2.38 -15.37 0.53
C GLU A 19 -3.35 -14.19 0.39
N HIS A 20 -3.49 -13.37 1.44
CA HIS A 20 -4.31 -12.16 1.37
C HIS A 20 -3.79 -11.19 0.30
N TYR A 21 -2.46 -11.04 0.19
CA TYR A 21 -1.86 -10.22 -0.87
C TYR A 21 -2.22 -10.73 -2.29
N LEU A 22 -2.11 -12.04 -2.52
CA LEU A 22 -2.42 -12.64 -3.82
C LEU A 22 -3.93 -12.63 -4.15
N SER A 23 -4.80 -12.48 -3.15
CA SER A 23 -6.25 -12.32 -3.35
C SER A 23 -6.66 -10.91 -3.81
N LEU A 24 -5.77 -9.93 -3.69
CA LEU A 24 -6.00 -8.56 -4.13
C LEU A 24 -5.79 -8.42 -5.63
N ASP A 25 -6.40 -7.39 -6.20
CA ASP A 25 -6.05 -6.95 -7.55
C ASP A 25 -4.61 -6.41 -7.54
N PRO A 26 -3.81 -6.66 -8.59
CA PRO A 26 -2.44 -6.17 -8.66
C PRO A 26 -2.40 -4.64 -8.55
N PRO A 27 -1.33 -4.06 -8.00
CA PRO A 27 -1.18 -2.61 -7.96
C PRO A 27 -1.18 -2.05 -9.38
N ILE A 28 -1.82 -0.89 -9.55
CA ILE A 28 -1.73 -0.13 -10.80
C ILE A 28 -0.34 0.51 -10.92
N GLU A 29 0.09 0.85 -12.13
CA GLU A 29 1.41 1.46 -12.39
C GLU A 29 1.69 2.66 -11.47
N LYS A 30 0.71 3.58 -11.35
CA LYS A 30 0.82 4.74 -10.45
C LYS A 30 1.03 4.35 -8.98
N GLU A 31 0.43 3.25 -8.53
CA GLU A 31 0.61 2.76 -7.16
C GLU A 31 2.04 2.22 -6.98
N SER A 32 2.52 1.42 -7.94
CA SER A 32 3.90 0.91 -7.95
C SER A 32 4.92 2.04 -7.93
N ASP A 33 4.74 3.08 -8.75
CA ASP A 33 5.62 4.25 -8.79
C ASP A 33 5.71 4.97 -7.43
N MET A 34 4.62 4.98 -6.66
CA MET A 34 4.59 5.59 -5.34
C MET A 34 5.15 4.67 -4.25
N LEU A 35 4.99 3.35 -4.40
CA LEU A 35 5.56 2.33 -3.52
C LEU A 35 7.08 2.26 -3.64
N ASP A 36 7.65 2.48 -4.83
CA ASP A 36 9.10 2.56 -5.04
C ASP A 36 9.76 3.69 -4.23
N LEU A 37 8.99 4.72 -3.88
CA LEU A 37 9.42 5.83 -3.04
C LEU A 37 9.16 5.60 -1.54
N ALA A 38 8.46 4.51 -1.19
CA ALA A 38 8.07 4.23 0.18
C ALA A 38 9.23 3.64 0.99
N TYR A 39 9.35 4.07 2.25
CA TYR A 39 10.35 3.53 3.16
C TYR A 39 9.95 2.13 3.63
N GLY A 40 10.89 1.18 3.61
CA GLY A 40 10.64 -0.18 4.09
C GLY A 40 9.71 -0.99 3.16
N LEU A 41 9.80 -0.76 1.84
CA LEU A 41 9.09 -1.53 0.83
C LEU A 41 9.38 -3.03 0.96
N THR A 42 8.33 -3.85 0.84
CA THR A 42 8.36 -5.31 0.90
C THR A 42 7.56 -5.92 -0.26
N GLU A 43 7.69 -7.22 -0.49
CA GLU A 43 6.93 -7.93 -1.53
C GLU A 43 5.40 -7.83 -1.37
N THR A 44 4.91 -7.66 -0.14
CA THR A 44 3.47 -7.60 0.19
C THR A 44 3.01 -6.19 0.56
N SER A 45 3.79 -5.18 0.16
CA SER A 45 3.46 -3.77 0.38
C SER A 45 2.39 -3.28 -0.58
N ARG A 46 1.46 -2.48 -0.06
CA ARG A 46 0.40 -1.83 -0.82
C ARG A 46 0.14 -0.42 -0.30
N LEU A 47 -0.44 0.44 -1.13
CA LEU A 47 -1.04 1.67 -0.65
C LEU A 47 -2.44 1.34 -0.13
N GLY A 48 -2.64 1.46 1.18
CA GLY A 48 -3.91 1.12 1.83
C GLY A 48 -5.11 1.85 1.25
N CYS A 49 -4.93 3.05 0.69
CA CYS A 49 -6.00 3.80 0.03
C CYS A 49 -6.45 3.19 -1.31
N GLN A 50 -5.64 2.33 -1.93
CA GLN A 50 -5.97 1.63 -3.18
C GLN A 50 -6.56 0.24 -2.93
N LEU A 51 -6.54 -0.24 -1.68
CA LEU A 51 -7.11 -1.54 -1.32
C LEU A 51 -8.63 -1.49 -1.30
N ARG A 52 -9.26 -2.46 -1.96
CA ARG A 52 -10.71 -2.69 -1.85
C ARG A 52 -10.96 -3.87 -0.95
N MET A 53 -11.76 -3.66 0.10
CA MET A 53 -12.14 -4.71 1.03
C MET A 53 -13.01 -5.75 0.32
N LYS A 54 -12.55 -7.01 0.31
CA LYS A 54 -13.28 -8.17 -0.20
C LYS A 54 -13.47 -9.20 0.92
N ARG A 55 -14.35 -10.18 0.74
CA ARG A 55 -14.63 -11.20 1.79
C ARG A 55 -13.42 -12.08 2.08
N GLU A 56 -12.59 -12.27 1.06
CA GLU A 56 -11.35 -13.02 1.06
C GLU A 56 -10.27 -12.40 1.97
N LEU A 57 -10.44 -11.13 2.38
CA LEU A 57 -9.55 -10.44 3.31
C LEU A 57 -10.03 -10.52 4.76
N SER A 58 -11.01 -11.38 5.07
CA SER A 58 -11.51 -11.54 6.43
C SER A 58 -10.40 -12.04 7.35
N GLY A 59 -10.09 -11.27 8.41
CA GLY A 59 -8.99 -11.58 9.31
C GLY A 59 -7.61 -11.14 8.78
N VAL A 60 -7.56 -10.26 7.78
CA VAL A 60 -6.29 -9.70 7.31
C VAL A 60 -5.58 -8.93 8.42
N GLU A 61 -4.32 -9.28 8.62
CA GLU A 61 -3.40 -8.51 9.45
C GLU A 61 -2.52 -7.65 8.56
N ILE A 62 -2.39 -6.37 8.94
CA ILE A 62 -1.53 -5.41 8.28
C ILE A 62 -0.57 -4.80 9.28
N THR A 63 0.63 -4.50 8.81
CA THR A 63 1.64 -3.77 9.57
C THR A 63 1.83 -2.40 8.95
N LEU A 64 1.88 -1.37 9.80
CA LEU A 64 2.31 -0.04 9.39
C LEU A 64 3.84 0.01 9.46
N PRO A 65 4.53 0.45 8.41
CA PRO A 65 5.98 0.62 8.45
C PRO A 65 6.35 1.62 9.56
N GLY A 66 7.46 1.35 10.26
CA GLY A 66 7.86 2.12 11.45
C GLY A 66 8.13 3.61 11.21
N ILE A 67 8.26 4.01 9.94
CA ILE A 67 8.37 5.40 9.49
C ILE A 67 7.43 5.57 8.30
N THR A 68 6.50 6.51 8.40
CA THR A 68 5.70 7.01 7.28
C THR A 68 6.17 8.42 6.97
N GLN A 69 7.00 8.58 5.93
CA GLN A 69 7.39 9.89 5.40
C GLN A 69 6.53 10.24 4.19
N ASP A 70 6.12 11.50 4.11
CA ASP A 70 5.40 12.00 2.95
C ASP A 70 6.39 12.28 1.82
N VAL A 71 6.53 11.33 0.89
CA VAL A 71 7.23 11.56 -0.37
C VAL A 71 6.18 11.97 -1.40
N GLN A 72 6.03 13.27 -1.62
CA GLN A 72 5.22 13.83 -2.70
C GLN A 72 6.11 14.05 -3.93
N LYS A 73 5.67 13.58 -5.11
CA LYS A 73 6.23 14.06 -6.38
C LYS A 73 5.53 15.38 -6.69
N ASP A 74 6.26 16.48 -6.63
CA ASP A 74 5.80 17.75 -7.19
C ASP A 74 5.51 17.54 -8.69
N ILE A 75 4.26 17.76 -9.09
CA ILE A 75 3.81 17.78 -10.49
C ILE A 75 3.87 19.21 -11.00
#